data_AF-A0A8J6MAK8-F1
#
_entry.id   AF-A0A8J6MAK8-F1
#
_cell.length_a   1.000
_cell.length_b   1.000
_cell.length_c   1.000
_cell.angle_alpha   90.00
_cell.angle_beta   90.00
_cell.angle_gamma   90.00
#
_symmetry.space_group_name_H-M   'P 1'
#
loop_
_entity.id
_entity.type
_entity.pdbx_description
1 polymer ?
#
loop_
_entity_poly.entity_id
_entity_poly.type
_entity_poly.pdbx_seq_one_letter_code
_entity_poly.pdbx_strand_id
1 'polypeptide(L)'
;MSVFDDFDLILDYAHMWNWAPDWNLAQDIYKTFPESYSILTPFAYSYLEEMIRTTTSDYGLPLFDRDKQPVKVRVGMALIALAIEENQNNPDYVSLLERTKRHFKYTQISVDENGRNGVGGIS
;
A
#
# COMPACT_ATOMS: atom_id res chain seq x y z
N MET A 1 -16.24 1.49 11.19
CA MET A 1 -15.39 2.68 11.23
C MET A 1 -15.71 3.53 10.02
N SER A 2 -15.76 4.83 10.22
CA SER A 2 -15.80 5.80 9.12
C SER A 2 -14.42 5.83 8.46
N VAL A 3 -14.37 6.08 7.14
CA VAL A 3 -13.10 6.31 6.45
C VAL A 3 -12.31 7.47 7.05
N PHE A 4 -12.99 8.43 7.69
CA PHE A 4 -12.34 9.54 8.39
C PHE A 4 -11.65 9.08 9.69
N ASP A 5 -12.23 8.11 10.40
CA ASP A 5 -11.57 7.49 11.56
C ASP A 5 -10.30 6.75 11.12
N ASP A 6 -10.33 6.13 9.92
CA ASP A 6 -9.15 5.51 9.33
C ASP A 6 -8.08 6.54 8.95
N PHE A 7 -8.46 7.70 8.39
CA PHE A 7 -7.53 8.79 8.11
C PHE A 7 -6.86 9.33 9.37
N ASP A 8 -7.64 9.57 10.42
CA ASP A 8 -7.12 10.08 11.69
C ASP A 8 -6.13 9.07 12.29
N LEU A 9 -6.46 7.78 12.24
CA LEU A 9 -5.55 6.71 12.66
C LEU A 9 -4.27 6.70 11.83
N ILE A 10 -4.35 6.83 10.50
CA ILE A 10 -3.16 6.87 9.64
C ILE A 10 -2.29 8.08 9.97
N LEU A 11 -2.90 9.25 10.18
CA LEU A 11 -2.20 10.48 10.52
C LEU A 11 -1.48 10.39 11.88
N ASP A 12 -2.07 9.71 12.86
CA ASP A 12 -1.47 9.48 14.18
C ASP A 12 -0.14 8.70 14.11
N TYR A 13 0.02 7.84 13.09
CA TYR A 13 1.21 6.99 12.91
C TYR A 13 2.08 7.37 11.70
N ALA A 14 1.66 8.31 10.87
CA ALA A 14 2.41 8.73 9.68
C ALA A 14 3.64 9.55 10.06
N HIS A 15 4.73 9.34 9.34
CA HIS A 15 5.91 10.19 9.47
C HIS A 15 5.57 11.63 9.07
N MET A 16 5.68 12.56 10.04
CA MET A 16 5.21 13.94 9.93
C MET A 16 5.73 14.70 8.70
N TRP A 17 6.96 14.44 8.27
CA TRP A 17 7.61 15.20 7.19
C TRP A 17 7.51 14.54 5.82
N ASN A 18 7.36 13.22 5.81
CA ASN A 18 7.41 12.48 4.55
C ASN A 18 6.01 12.19 4.05
N TRP A 19 5.05 12.00 4.97
CA TRP A 19 3.83 11.27 4.65
C TRP A 19 2.56 11.90 5.23
N ALA A 20 2.61 12.47 6.43
CA ALA A 20 1.45 13.13 7.02
C ALA A 20 0.87 14.28 6.16
N PRO A 21 1.66 15.10 5.43
CA PRO A 21 1.11 16.14 4.57
C PRO A 21 0.26 15.57 3.42
N ASP A 22 0.69 14.46 2.83
CA ASP A 22 -0.01 13.81 1.73
C ASP A 22 -1.33 13.19 2.21
N TRP A 23 -1.32 12.58 3.39
CA TRP A 23 -2.52 12.01 4.01
C TRP A 23 -3.54 13.07 4.43
N ASN A 24 -3.08 14.23 4.91
CA ASN A 24 -3.97 15.38 5.18
C ASN A 24 -4.63 15.89 3.89
N LEU A 25 -3.85 16.05 2.82
CA LEU A 25 -4.39 16.46 1.52
C LEU A 25 -5.39 15.44 0.96
N ALA A 26 -5.09 14.14 1.09
CA ALA A 26 -6.02 13.09 0.70
C ALA A 26 -7.34 13.21 1.49
N GLN A 27 -7.27 13.39 2.82
CA GLN A 27 -8.46 13.58 3.67
C GLN A 27 -9.29 14.79 3.23
N ASP A 28 -8.65 15.91 2.89
CA ASP A 28 -9.34 17.13 2.42
C ASP A 28 -10.01 16.95 1.05
N ILE A 29 -9.35 16.24 0.13
CA ILE A 29 -9.93 15.87 -1.17
C ILE A 29 -11.15 14.99 -0.96
N TYR A 30 -11.07 14.00 -0.07
CA TYR A 30 -12.19 13.12 0.26
C TYR A 30 -13.40 13.86 0.85
N LYS A 31 -13.15 14.81 1.77
CA LYS A 31 -14.22 15.66 2.33
C LYS A 31 -14.89 16.52 1.27
N THR A 32 -14.12 17.01 0.30
CA THR A 32 -14.60 17.91 -0.75
C THR A 32 -15.29 17.14 -1.89
N PHE A 33 -14.76 15.97 -2.23
CA PHE A 33 -15.21 15.13 -3.35
C PHE A 33 -15.33 13.67 -2.90
N PRO A 34 -16.47 13.22 -2.35
CA PRO A 34 -16.62 11.86 -1.84
C PRO A 34 -16.33 10.75 -2.89
N GLU A 35 -16.60 11.03 -4.16
CA GLU A 35 -16.34 10.11 -5.30
C GLU A 35 -14.84 9.91 -5.60
N SER A 36 -13.96 10.73 -5.00
CA SER A 36 -12.50 10.60 -5.15
C SER A 36 -11.95 9.31 -4.55
N TYR A 37 -12.78 8.51 -3.88
CA TYR A 37 -12.40 7.22 -3.31
C TYR A 37 -11.73 6.28 -4.29
N SER A 38 -12.29 6.17 -5.49
CA SER A 38 -11.74 5.33 -6.56
C SER A 38 -10.35 5.79 -7.04
N ILE A 39 -10.03 7.09 -6.86
CA ILE A 39 -8.78 7.71 -7.32
C ILE A 39 -7.70 7.63 -6.24
N LEU A 40 -8.08 7.80 -4.97
CA LEU A 40 -7.14 7.86 -3.84
C LEU A 40 -6.85 6.49 -3.23
N THR A 41 -7.72 5.48 -3.44
CA THR A 41 -7.46 4.11 -2.96
C THR A 41 -6.16 3.52 -3.54
N PRO A 42 -5.86 3.61 -4.86
CA PRO A 42 -4.57 3.18 -5.40
C PRO A 42 -3.36 3.87 -4.74
N PHE A 43 -3.48 5.14 -4.37
CA PHE A 43 -2.42 5.86 -3.64
C PHE A 43 -2.20 5.27 -2.25
N ALA A 44 -3.28 4.99 -1.52
CA ALA A 44 -3.22 4.34 -0.21
C ALA A 44 -2.56 2.94 -0.26
N TYR A 45 -2.83 2.16 -1.30
CA TYR A 45 -2.18 0.86 -1.50
C TYR A 45 -0.68 0.99 -1.78
N SER A 46 -0.28 1.90 -2.67
CA SER A 46 1.14 2.17 -2.93
C SER A 46 1.87 2.60 -1.65
N TYR A 47 1.21 3.39 -0.81
CA TYR A 47 1.75 3.81 0.47
C TYR A 47 1.91 2.64 1.44
N LEU A 48 0.89 1.77 1.57
CA LEU A 48 0.98 0.56 2.38
C LEU A 48 2.10 -0.36 1.91
N GLU A 49 2.27 -0.53 0.60
CA GLU A 49 3.40 -1.28 0.05
C GLU A 49 4.74 -0.67 0.45
N GLU A 50 4.88 0.66 0.40
CA GLU A 50 6.13 1.31 0.79
C GLU A 50 6.40 1.18 2.30
N MET A 51 5.38 1.30 3.14
CA MET A 51 5.48 1.04 4.58
C MET A 51 5.98 -0.38 4.86
N ILE A 52 5.40 -1.39 4.19
CA ILE A 52 5.85 -2.78 4.31
C ILE A 52 7.28 -2.92 3.78
N ARG A 53 7.61 -2.28 2.66
CA ARG A 53 8.95 -2.32 2.07
C ARG A 53 10.00 -1.82 3.03
N THR A 54 9.73 -0.76 3.80
CA THR A 54 10.69 -0.21 4.79
C THR A 54 11.17 -1.23 5.82
N THR A 55 10.43 -2.31 6.03
CA THR A 55 10.80 -3.40 6.93
C THR A 55 11.53 -4.54 6.22
N THR A 56 12.02 -4.33 5.00
CA THR A 56 12.62 -5.39 4.19
C THR A 56 13.96 -5.00 3.58
N SER A 57 14.69 -5.99 3.09
CA SER A 57 15.91 -5.81 2.30
C SER A 57 15.69 -5.08 0.96
N ASP A 58 14.44 -4.96 0.50
CA ASP A 58 14.12 -4.18 -0.70
C ASP A 58 14.11 -2.67 -0.42
N TYR A 59 14.10 -2.25 0.85
CA TYR A 59 14.17 -0.84 1.20
C TYR A 59 15.53 -0.23 0.84
N GLY A 60 15.52 0.91 0.16
CA GLY A 60 16.74 1.63 -0.21
C GLY A 60 17.52 1.01 -1.37
N LEU A 61 16.96 0.02 -2.07
CA LEU A 61 17.54 -0.45 -3.32
C LEU A 61 17.59 0.70 -4.35
N PRO A 62 18.71 0.89 -5.06
CA PRO A 62 18.82 1.93 -6.06
C PRO A 62 17.88 1.65 -7.24
N LEU A 63 17.45 2.70 -7.94
CA LEU A 63 16.59 2.56 -9.12
C LEU A 63 17.24 1.73 -10.25
N PHE A 64 18.57 1.81 -10.35
CA PHE A 64 19.36 1.09 -11.35
C PHE A 64 20.54 0.38 -10.70
N ASP A 65 20.89 -0.77 -11.25
CA ASP A 65 22.10 -1.50 -10.88
C ASP A 65 23.36 -0.87 -11.50
N ARG A 66 24.51 -1.52 -11.29
CA ARG A 66 25.81 -1.06 -11.81
C ARG A 66 25.88 -1.07 -13.34
N ASP A 67 25.04 -1.86 -14.00
CA ASP A 67 24.95 -2.02 -15.45
C ASP A 67 23.81 -1.16 -16.05
N LYS A 68 23.27 -0.23 -15.25
CA LYS A 68 22.14 0.67 -15.59
C LYS A 68 20.84 -0.06 -15.91
N GLN A 69 20.66 -1.29 -15.48
CA GLN A 69 19.39 -2.00 -15.59
C GLN A 69 18.49 -1.66 -14.39
N PRO A 70 17.17 -1.56 -14.58
CA PRO A 70 16.25 -1.34 -13.47
C PRO A 70 16.37 -2.44 -12.41
N VAL A 71 16.55 -2.04 -11.16
CA VAL A 71 16.53 -3.02 -10.05
C VAL A 71 15.10 -3.48 -9.83
N LYS A 72 14.89 -4.79 -9.91
CA LYS A 72 13.56 -5.38 -9.68
C LYS A 72 13.30 -5.47 -8.18
N VAL A 73 12.44 -4.60 -7.68
CA VAL A 73 11.88 -4.69 -6.32
C VAL A 73 10.65 -5.58 -6.31
N ARG A 74 10.40 -6.25 -5.18
CA ARG A 74 9.18 -7.06 -4.99
C ARG A 74 7.99 -6.14 -4.71
N VAL A 75 6.82 -6.52 -5.19
CA VAL A 75 5.55 -5.81 -5.01
C VAL A 75 4.44 -6.81 -4.66
N GLY A 76 3.31 -6.33 -4.16
CA GLY A 76 2.15 -7.14 -3.81
C GLY A 76 2.48 -8.35 -2.93
N MET A 77 1.98 -9.53 -3.31
CA MET A 77 2.18 -10.76 -2.53
C MET A 77 3.66 -11.16 -2.36
N ALA A 78 4.53 -10.82 -3.32
CA ALA A 78 5.96 -11.13 -3.21
C ALA A 78 6.65 -10.26 -2.15
N LEU A 79 6.22 -9.00 -2.02
CA LEU A 79 6.71 -8.09 -0.98
C LEU A 79 6.22 -8.53 0.40
N ILE A 80 4.96 -8.93 0.52
CA ILE A 80 4.41 -9.42 1.79
C ILE A 80 5.11 -10.70 2.23
N ALA A 81 5.37 -11.63 1.29
CA ALA A 81 6.10 -12.86 1.59
C ALA A 81 7.51 -12.57 2.13
N LEU A 82 8.23 -11.65 1.49
CA LEU A 82 9.53 -11.19 1.96
C LEU A 82 9.45 -10.57 3.37
N ALA A 83 8.52 -9.65 3.58
CA ALA A 83 8.38 -8.97 4.86
C ALA A 83 8.10 -9.96 5.99
N ILE A 84 7.30 -10.99 5.74
CA ILE A 84 7.05 -12.08 6.68
C ILE A 84 8.34 -12.86 6.95
N GLU A 85 9.08 -13.25 5.92
CA GLU A 85 10.34 -14.01 6.04
C GLU A 85 11.38 -13.27 6.89
N GLU A 86 11.56 -11.97 6.64
CA GLU A 86 12.61 -11.17 7.28
C GLU A 86 12.23 -10.66 8.69
N ASN A 87 10.94 -10.67 9.05
CA ASN A 87 10.45 -10.14 10.34
C ASN A 87 9.86 -11.22 11.26
N GLN A 88 10.30 -12.48 11.14
CA GLN A 88 9.86 -13.59 12.02
C GLN A 88 10.09 -13.33 13.52
N ASN A 89 11.00 -12.43 13.86
CA ASN A 89 11.27 -11.97 15.21
C ASN A 89 10.19 -11.02 15.79
N ASN A 90 9.22 -10.57 14.98
CA ASN A 90 8.10 -9.73 15.39
C ASN A 90 6.74 -10.41 15.05
N PRO A 91 6.26 -11.31 15.93
CA PRO A 91 5.04 -12.09 15.67
C PRO A 91 3.78 -11.25 15.45
N ASP A 92 3.67 -10.10 16.12
CA ASP A 92 2.52 -9.20 15.99
C ASP A 92 2.48 -8.58 14.58
N TYR A 93 3.63 -8.13 14.08
CA TYR A 93 3.74 -7.61 12.72
C TYR A 93 3.49 -8.69 11.67
N VAL A 94 4.04 -9.90 11.87
CA VAL A 94 3.77 -11.05 10.97
C VAL A 94 2.28 -11.37 10.92
N SER A 95 1.58 -11.37 12.07
CA SER A 95 0.13 -11.58 12.13
C SER A 95 -0.64 -10.51 11.33
N LEU A 96 -0.21 -9.24 11.43
CA LEU A 96 -0.78 -8.14 10.67
C LEU A 96 -0.57 -8.31 9.16
N LEU A 97 0.63 -8.72 8.74
CA LEU A 97 0.94 -9.00 7.32
C LEU A 97 0.11 -10.16 6.76
N GLU A 98 -0.04 -11.25 7.53
CA GLU A 98 -0.87 -12.40 7.15
C GLU A 98 -2.34 -12.01 6.95
N ARG A 99 -2.89 -11.18 7.85
CA ARG A 99 -4.25 -10.63 7.71
C ARG A 99 -4.37 -9.72 6.48
N THR A 100 -3.33 -8.96 6.20
CA THR A 100 -3.28 -8.01 5.08
C THR A 100 -3.29 -8.70 3.71
N LYS A 101 -2.79 -9.95 3.59
CA LYS A 101 -2.81 -10.73 2.33
C LYS A 101 -4.17 -10.77 1.64
N ARG A 102 -5.29 -10.73 2.40
CA ARG A 102 -6.65 -10.72 1.82
C ARG A 102 -6.93 -9.52 0.91
N HIS A 103 -6.24 -8.41 1.12
CA HIS A 103 -6.35 -7.17 0.33
C HIS A 103 -5.50 -7.19 -0.94
N PHE A 104 -4.55 -8.13 -1.03
CA PHE A 104 -3.66 -8.32 -2.18
C PHE A 104 -4.02 -9.55 -3.01
N LYS A 105 -5.01 -10.34 -2.57
CA LYS A 105 -5.58 -11.41 -3.38
C LYS A 105 -6.43 -10.78 -4.49
N TYR A 106 -5.97 -10.91 -5.72
CA TYR A 106 -6.78 -10.64 -6.91
C TYR A 106 -8.01 -11.55 -6.89
N THR A 107 -9.15 -11.05 -6.43
CA THR A 107 -10.44 -11.69 -6.74
C THR A 107 -10.66 -11.53 -8.23
N GLN A 108 -10.91 -12.63 -8.94
CA GLN A 108 -11.42 -12.57 -10.32
C GLN A 108 -12.60 -11.58 -10.34
N ILE A 109 -12.45 -10.49 -11.08
CA ILE A 109 -13.43 -9.41 -11.13
C ILE A 109 -14.68 -9.98 -11.82
N SER A 110 -15.79 -10.06 -11.09
CA SER A 110 -17.11 -10.08 -11.71
C SER A 110 -17.30 -8.73 -12.39
N VAL A 111 -17.40 -8.75 -13.72
CA VAL A 111 -17.57 -7.55 -14.54
C VAL A 111 -18.91 -6.91 -14.16
N ASP A 112 -18.89 -5.88 -13.32
CA ASP A 112 -20.00 -4.96 -13.18
C ASP A 112 -19.91 -3.89 -14.27
N GLU A 113 -21.07 -3.50 -14.81
CA GLU A 113 -21.25 -2.86 -16.13
C GLU A 113 -20.56 -1.49 -16.30
N ASN A 114 -19.85 -0.98 -15.28
CA ASN A 114 -19.13 0.30 -15.33
C ASN A 114 -17.61 0.21 -15.13
N GLY A 115 -17.02 -0.95 -14.85
CA GLY A 115 -15.56 -1.19 -14.92
C GLY A 115 -14.63 -0.29 -14.09
N ARG A 116 -15.15 0.67 -13.32
CA ARG A 116 -14.39 1.72 -12.61
C ARG A 116 -13.73 1.23 -11.31
N ASN A 117 -14.16 0.08 -10.79
CA ASN A 117 -13.63 -0.50 -9.55
C ASN A 117 -12.78 -1.77 -9.79
N GLY A 118 -12.56 -2.14 -11.05
CA GLY A 118 -11.62 -3.20 -11.41
C GLY A 118 -10.19 -2.68 -11.32
N VAL A 119 -9.55 -2.85 -10.16
CA VAL A 119 -8.12 -2.57 -10.03
C VAL A 119 -7.38 -3.56 -10.93
N GLY A 120 -7.01 -3.11 -12.13
CA GLY A 120 -6.46 -3.93 -13.20
C GLY A 120 -5.16 -4.61 -12.81
N GLY A 121 -5.11 -5.93 -13.02
CA GLY A 121 -3.88 -6.71 -12.92
C GLY A 121 -2.95 -6.39 -14.08
N ILE A 122 -1.68 -6.14 -13.78
CA ILE A 122 -0.60 -6.23 -14.75
C ILE A 122 0.06 -7.58 -14.48
N SER A 123 -0.13 -8.52 -15.41
CA SER A 123 0.50 -9.84 -15.47
C SER A 123 1.99 -9.74 -15.76
#